data_AF-A0A7Y1TND6-F1
#
_entry.id   AF-A0A7Y1TND6-F1
#
_cell.length_a   1.000
_cell.length_b   1.000
_cell.length_c   1.000
_cell.angle_alpha   90.00
_cell.angle_beta   90.00
_cell.angle_gamma   90.00
#
_symmetry.space_group_name_H-M   'P 1'
#
loop_
_entity.id
_entity.type
_entity.pdbx_description
1 polymer ?
#
loop_
_entity_poly.entity_id
_entity_poly.type
_entity_poly.pdbx_seq_one_letter_code
_entity_poly.pdbx_strand_id
1 'polypeptide(L)'
;VNNASYVKNVFNTLQHLIRKNKIVAGHDVASGGLITTLLELCFATSNIGADIDLSSLNEIDSIKVLFAENSGIVFQAIDESVETELSKNKINFVKIGSVTESDHLKIKNGPDTFDLSISELRDIWYKTSYLLDNKQTANDLAKKRFDNYKNQPLNYRFPDHFTGKLPEIKKQKPKAAVIREKGSNSEREMANAMYLAGFDVKDVHMTDLISGRETLEDIQFIGAVGGFSNSDVLGSAKGWAGAFLYNEKANEALKNFFERKDTLSVGICNGAQLWMELELINPEHAIHGKLTYNDSHKHESSFTSVNIQENNSIMLSSLAGSTLGVWISHGEGKYSLPLEESKYNICAKYAYDDYPHNPNGSDYNVAMLCDKSGRHLTTMPHIERSTFQWNWPYYPDHRKDEVSPWLEAFVNARKWIEKTQ
;
A
#
# COMPACT_ATOMS: atom_id res chain seq x y z
N VAL A 1 -35.75 11.92 2.95
CA VAL A 1 -36.21 11.31 1.67
C VAL A 1 -36.90 10.01 2.01
N ASN A 2 -38.19 9.85 1.69
CA ASN A 2 -38.98 8.67 2.13
C ASN A 2 -39.49 7.81 0.96
N ASN A 3 -38.95 7.98 -0.25
CA ASN A 3 -39.39 7.29 -1.46
C ASN A 3 -38.25 6.47 -2.07
N ALA A 4 -38.38 5.14 -2.03
CA ALA A 4 -37.37 4.21 -2.53
C ALA A 4 -37.07 4.37 -4.03
N SER A 5 -38.09 4.65 -4.86
CA SER A 5 -37.92 4.89 -6.29
C SER A 5 -37.11 6.16 -6.55
N TYR A 6 -37.30 7.21 -5.74
CA TYR A 6 -36.50 8.42 -5.82
C TYR A 6 -35.04 8.17 -5.43
N VAL A 7 -34.79 7.43 -4.34
CA VAL A 7 -33.42 7.05 -3.93
C VAL A 7 -32.71 6.25 -5.04
N LYS A 8 -33.39 5.27 -5.63
CA LYS A 8 -32.87 4.50 -6.77
C LYS A 8 -32.51 5.40 -7.96
N ASN A 9 -33.36 6.40 -8.26
CA ASN A 9 -33.11 7.36 -9.33
C ASN A 9 -31.85 8.18 -9.07
N VAL A 10 -31.73 8.78 -7.87
CA VAL A 10 -30.55 9.54 -7.45
C VAL A 10 -29.28 8.70 -7.56
N PHE A 11 -29.30 7.48 -7.00
CA PHE A 11 -28.17 6.57 -7.05
C PHE A 11 -27.74 6.27 -8.49
N ASN A 12 -28.68 5.87 -9.36
CA ASN A 12 -28.36 5.53 -10.75
C ASN A 12 -27.84 6.73 -11.55
N THR A 13 -28.41 7.92 -11.34
CA THR A 13 -27.92 9.14 -12.01
C THR A 13 -26.51 9.50 -11.54
N LEU A 14 -26.21 9.42 -10.24
CA LEU A 14 -24.85 9.65 -9.74
C LEU A 14 -23.86 8.61 -10.27
N GLN A 15 -24.23 7.32 -10.30
CA GLN A 15 -23.40 6.28 -10.91
C GLN A 15 -23.12 6.56 -12.39
N HIS A 16 -24.10 7.08 -13.13
CA HIS A 16 -23.92 7.51 -14.51
C HIS A 16 -22.93 8.67 -14.64
N LEU A 17 -23.03 9.67 -13.78
CA LEU A 17 -22.13 10.83 -13.75
C LEU A 17 -20.70 10.45 -13.35
N ILE A 18 -20.53 9.56 -12.37
CA ILE A 18 -19.22 9.01 -11.97
C ILE A 18 -18.56 8.29 -13.15
N ARG A 19 -19.29 7.39 -13.84
CA ARG A 19 -18.75 6.68 -15.01
C ARG A 19 -18.37 7.61 -16.18
N LYS A 20 -18.95 8.81 -16.22
CA LYS A 20 -18.62 9.85 -17.21
C LYS A 20 -17.51 10.81 -16.73
N ASN A 21 -16.90 10.56 -15.57
CA ASN A 21 -15.90 11.43 -14.94
C ASN A 21 -16.41 12.87 -14.74
N LYS A 22 -17.69 13.02 -14.36
CA LYS A 22 -18.32 14.32 -14.11
C LYS A 22 -18.35 14.73 -12.63
N ILE A 23 -17.99 13.81 -11.73
CA ILE A 23 -17.90 14.03 -10.28
C ILE A 23 -16.42 13.99 -9.90
N VAL A 24 -15.94 15.03 -9.22
CA VAL A 24 -14.54 15.17 -8.78
C VAL A 24 -14.33 14.50 -7.42
N ALA A 25 -15.21 14.80 -6.47
CA ALA A 25 -15.20 14.26 -5.12
C ALA A 25 -16.64 14.23 -4.57
N GLY A 26 -16.89 13.45 -3.52
CA GLY A 26 -18.18 13.48 -2.84
C GLY A 26 -18.20 12.65 -1.56
N HIS A 27 -19.12 13.00 -0.67
CA HIS A 27 -19.31 12.40 0.64
C HIS A 27 -20.79 12.49 1.04
N ASP A 28 -21.32 11.49 1.72
CA ASP A 28 -22.69 11.51 2.20
C ASP A 28 -22.85 12.30 3.51
N VAL A 29 -24.08 12.68 3.81
CA VAL A 29 -24.48 13.27 5.09
C VAL A 29 -24.98 12.16 5.99
N ALA A 30 -24.29 11.97 7.11
CA ALA A 30 -24.53 10.93 8.09
C ALA A 30 -24.31 11.48 9.51
N SER A 31 -23.67 10.70 10.39
CA SER A 31 -23.35 11.08 11.77
C SER A 31 -22.59 12.40 11.84
N GLY A 32 -23.02 13.30 12.71
CA GLY A 32 -22.45 14.64 12.83
C GLY A 32 -22.93 15.64 11.78
N GLY A 33 -23.80 15.22 10.86
CA GLY A 33 -24.52 16.07 9.91
C GLY A 33 -23.67 16.70 8.81
N LEU A 34 -24.27 17.67 8.12
CA LEU A 34 -23.69 18.37 6.97
C LEU A 34 -22.31 18.99 7.28
N ILE A 35 -22.13 19.53 8.49
CA ILE A 35 -20.84 20.14 8.88
C ILE A 35 -19.70 19.11 8.88
N THR A 36 -19.97 17.90 9.37
CA THR A 36 -18.97 16.82 9.40
C THR A 36 -18.62 16.40 7.99
N THR A 37 -19.62 16.22 7.11
CA THR A 37 -19.42 15.94 5.68
C THR A 37 -18.53 16.99 4.99
N LEU A 38 -18.79 18.29 5.22
CA LEU A 38 -18.02 19.36 4.62
C LEU A 38 -16.57 19.40 5.13
N LEU A 39 -16.37 19.18 6.44
CA LEU A 39 -15.05 19.12 7.05
C LEU A 39 -14.24 17.91 6.57
N GLU A 40 -14.85 16.71 6.54
CA GLU A 40 -14.19 15.48 6.11
C GLU A 40 -13.78 15.51 4.62
N LEU A 41 -14.59 16.15 3.76
CA LEU A 41 -14.20 16.44 2.37
C LEU A 41 -12.94 17.32 2.29
N CYS A 42 -12.75 18.23 3.24
CA CYS A 42 -11.57 19.09 3.30
C CYS A 42 -10.36 18.43 3.99
N PHE A 43 -10.58 17.45 4.88
CA PHE A 43 -9.48 16.80 5.63
C PHE A 43 -8.56 15.95 4.76
N ALA A 44 -9.05 15.48 3.60
CA ALA A 44 -8.37 14.53 2.72
C ALA A 44 -7.01 15.02 2.19
N THR A 45 -6.76 16.34 2.18
CA THR A 45 -5.46 16.91 1.78
C THR A 45 -5.12 18.14 2.61
N SER A 46 -3.89 18.62 2.51
CA SER A 46 -3.49 19.92 3.05
C SER A 46 -3.95 21.04 2.10
N ASN A 47 -4.38 22.17 2.65
CA ASN A 47 -4.69 23.40 1.90
C ASN A 47 -5.85 23.28 0.89
N ILE A 48 -6.87 22.48 1.21
CA ILE A 48 -8.17 22.52 0.53
C ILE A 48 -9.23 22.96 1.53
N GLY A 49 -10.03 23.94 1.13
CA GLY A 49 -11.18 24.45 1.84
C GLY A 49 -12.35 24.71 0.90
N ALA A 50 -13.35 25.46 1.36
CA ALA A 50 -14.50 25.80 0.54
C ALA A 50 -15.20 27.07 1.02
N ASP A 51 -15.80 27.78 0.08
CA ASP A 51 -16.74 28.88 0.35
C ASP A 51 -18.16 28.37 0.08
N ILE A 52 -18.96 28.27 1.14
CA ILE A 52 -20.28 27.64 1.15
C ILE A 52 -21.34 28.67 1.58
N ASP A 53 -22.43 28.80 0.82
CA ASP A 53 -23.65 29.51 1.18
C ASP A 53 -24.84 28.53 1.24
N LEU A 54 -25.36 28.31 2.44
CA LEU A 54 -26.46 27.40 2.74
C LEU A 54 -27.82 28.09 2.73
N SER A 55 -27.88 29.40 2.48
CA SER A 55 -29.12 30.19 2.57
C SER A 55 -30.23 29.65 1.65
N SER A 56 -29.85 29.02 0.53
CA SER A 56 -30.79 28.41 -0.43
C SER A 56 -31.44 27.11 0.07
N LEU A 57 -31.02 26.57 1.20
CA LEU A 57 -31.68 25.43 1.86
C LEU A 57 -32.97 25.83 2.59
N ASN A 58 -33.25 27.14 2.72
CA ASN A 58 -34.47 27.69 3.34
C ASN A 58 -34.69 27.25 4.80
N GLU A 59 -33.60 27.09 5.54
CA GLU A 59 -33.63 26.88 6.99
C GLU A 59 -32.70 27.89 7.65
N ILE A 60 -33.28 28.79 8.45
CA ILE A 60 -32.59 29.95 9.02
C ILE A 60 -31.74 29.53 10.22
N ASP A 61 -32.10 28.45 10.91
CA ASP A 61 -31.33 27.94 12.05
C ASP A 61 -30.07 27.19 11.57
N SER A 62 -28.92 27.86 11.66
CA SER A 62 -27.62 27.31 11.29
C SER A 62 -27.27 26.02 12.02
N ILE A 63 -27.65 25.86 13.29
CA ILE A 63 -27.38 24.62 14.04
C ILE A 63 -28.20 23.49 13.45
N LYS A 64 -29.47 23.74 13.16
CA LYS A 64 -30.36 22.73 12.57
C LYS A 64 -29.89 22.31 11.17
N VAL A 65 -29.42 23.23 10.33
CA VAL A 65 -28.88 22.88 8.99
C VAL A 65 -27.58 22.11 9.10
N LEU A 66 -26.62 22.61 9.87
CA LEU A 66 -25.26 22.07 9.94
C LEU A 66 -25.23 20.68 10.58
N PHE A 67 -26.04 20.44 11.61
CA PHE A 67 -26.08 19.16 12.32
C PHE A 67 -27.24 18.25 11.88
N ALA A 68 -27.95 18.59 10.80
CA ALA A 68 -28.95 17.69 10.24
C ALA A 68 -28.27 16.43 9.67
N GLU A 69 -28.67 15.27 10.21
CA GLU A 69 -28.25 13.94 9.72
C GLU A 69 -29.25 13.36 8.70
N ASN A 70 -29.96 14.25 8.00
CA ASN A 70 -30.89 13.83 6.95
C ASN A 70 -30.08 13.23 5.79
N SER A 71 -30.54 12.10 5.23
CA SER A 71 -29.86 11.46 4.10
C SER A 71 -29.65 12.46 2.95
N GLY A 72 -28.38 12.70 2.63
CA GLY A 72 -27.94 13.65 1.62
C GLY A 72 -26.57 13.27 1.07
N ILE A 73 -26.18 13.88 -0.05
CA ILE A 73 -24.87 13.70 -0.66
C ILE A 73 -24.36 15.08 -1.03
N VAL A 74 -23.15 15.41 -0.58
CA VAL A 74 -22.40 16.59 -1.02
C VAL A 74 -21.34 16.13 -1.99
N PHE A 75 -21.25 16.74 -3.16
CA PHE A 75 -20.25 16.38 -4.15
C PHE A 75 -19.79 17.60 -4.94
N GLN A 76 -18.55 17.53 -5.42
CA GLN A 76 -17.97 18.49 -6.33
C GLN A 76 -18.21 18.02 -7.76
N ALA A 77 -18.98 18.81 -8.52
CA ALA A 77 -19.13 18.62 -9.95
C ALA A 77 -17.95 19.23 -10.72
N ILE A 78 -17.64 18.68 -11.89
CA ILE A 78 -16.62 19.26 -12.79
C ILE A 78 -17.10 20.56 -13.45
N ASP A 79 -18.40 20.67 -13.74
CA ASP A 79 -19.03 21.79 -14.43
C ASP A 79 -20.57 21.78 -14.25
N GLU A 80 -21.25 22.80 -14.77
CA GLU A 80 -22.71 23.00 -14.70
C GLU A 80 -23.52 21.96 -15.52
N SER A 81 -22.89 21.14 -16.37
CA SER A 81 -23.61 20.08 -17.09
C SER A 81 -24.19 19.03 -16.15
N VAL A 82 -23.62 18.90 -14.94
CA VAL A 82 -24.13 18.00 -13.91
C VAL A 82 -25.49 18.46 -13.40
N GLU A 83 -25.66 19.76 -13.13
CA GLU A 83 -26.93 20.36 -12.68
C GLU A 83 -28.04 20.18 -13.72
N THR A 84 -27.68 20.28 -15.01
CA THR A 84 -28.60 20.02 -16.12
C THR A 84 -29.07 18.56 -16.13
N GLU A 85 -28.17 17.60 -15.94
CA GLU A 85 -28.52 16.19 -15.91
C GLU A 85 -29.37 15.84 -14.68
N LEU A 86 -29.07 16.41 -13.50
CA LEU A 86 -29.88 16.22 -12.29
C LEU A 86 -31.31 16.77 -12.48
N SER A 87 -31.43 17.98 -13.04
CA SER A 87 -32.72 18.60 -13.35
C SER A 87 -33.54 17.74 -14.31
N LYS A 88 -32.92 17.24 -15.39
CA LYS A 88 -33.55 16.35 -16.38
C LYS A 88 -34.07 15.06 -15.74
N ASN A 89 -33.35 14.51 -14.77
CA ASN A 89 -33.75 13.33 -14.01
C ASN A 89 -34.67 13.65 -12.82
N LYS A 90 -35.15 14.90 -12.69
CA LYS A 90 -36.04 15.37 -11.61
C LYS A 90 -35.47 15.11 -10.21
N ILE A 91 -34.16 15.29 -10.07
CA ILE A 91 -33.46 15.19 -8.79
C ILE A 91 -33.38 16.59 -8.18
N ASN A 92 -33.80 16.71 -6.93
CA ASN A 92 -33.61 17.93 -6.15
C ASN A 92 -32.14 18.07 -5.76
N PHE A 93 -31.54 19.21 -6.07
CA PHE A 93 -30.17 19.57 -5.69
C PHE A 93 -30.12 21.05 -5.36
N VAL A 94 -29.07 21.45 -4.65
CA VAL A 94 -28.78 22.84 -4.32
C VAL A 94 -27.29 23.06 -4.53
N LYS A 95 -26.94 24.07 -5.34
CA LYS A 95 -25.56 24.53 -5.46
C LYS A 95 -25.24 25.36 -4.22
N ILE A 96 -24.34 24.84 -3.39
CA ILE A 96 -24.02 25.46 -2.09
C ILE A 96 -22.72 26.25 -2.10
N GLY A 97 -21.88 26.18 -3.16
CA GLY A 97 -20.62 26.91 -3.14
C GLY A 97 -19.53 26.38 -4.07
N SER A 98 -18.28 26.66 -3.73
CA SER A 98 -17.08 26.27 -4.47
C SER A 98 -15.91 25.90 -3.56
N VAL A 99 -15.06 25.00 -4.02
CA VAL A 99 -13.81 24.61 -3.36
C VAL A 99 -12.77 25.73 -3.51
N THR A 100 -11.91 25.91 -2.50
CA THR A 100 -10.82 26.89 -2.48
C THR A 100 -9.49 26.24 -2.11
N GLU A 101 -8.38 26.82 -2.57
CA GLU A 101 -7.02 26.45 -2.14
C GLU A 101 -6.66 27.21 -0.87
N SER A 102 -7.25 26.83 0.27
CA SER A 102 -7.02 27.48 1.55
C SER A 102 -7.17 26.50 2.73
N ASP A 103 -6.70 26.89 3.91
CA ASP A 103 -6.93 26.15 5.17
C ASP A 103 -8.29 26.48 5.83
N HIS A 104 -9.23 27.08 5.10
CA HIS A 104 -10.46 27.60 5.68
C HIS A 104 -11.72 27.06 4.99
N LEU A 105 -12.65 26.57 5.81
CA LEU A 105 -14.02 26.28 5.40
C LEU A 105 -14.90 27.45 5.85
N LYS A 106 -15.33 28.26 4.90
CA LYS A 106 -16.20 29.42 5.14
C LYS A 106 -17.63 29.05 4.83
N ILE A 107 -18.51 29.21 5.81
CA ILE A 107 -19.92 28.86 5.69
C ILE A 107 -20.75 30.09 6.01
N LYS A 108 -21.71 30.39 5.13
CA LYS A 108 -22.74 31.40 5.33
C LYS A 108 -24.11 30.74 5.38
N ASN A 109 -24.96 31.19 6.29
CA ASN A 109 -26.38 30.84 6.29
C ASN A 109 -27.20 32.08 6.70
N GLY A 110 -27.81 32.76 5.74
CA GLY A 110 -28.48 34.03 5.96
C GLY A 110 -27.52 35.07 6.56
N PRO A 111 -27.78 35.59 7.78
CA PRO A 111 -26.90 36.54 8.46
C PRO A 111 -25.68 35.89 9.14
N ASP A 112 -25.70 34.58 9.38
CA ASP A 112 -24.63 33.89 10.10
C ASP A 112 -23.45 33.60 9.16
N THR A 113 -22.24 33.78 9.68
CA THR A 113 -20.98 33.45 8.99
C THR A 113 -20.05 32.70 9.93
N PHE A 114 -19.52 31.58 9.46
CA PHE A 114 -18.53 30.75 10.14
C PHE A 114 -17.26 30.71 9.28
N ASP A 115 -16.12 30.88 9.92
CA ASP A 115 -14.81 30.72 9.29
C ASP A 115 -14.02 29.70 10.12
N LEU A 116 -13.85 28.50 9.57
CA LEU A 116 -13.36 27.33 10.30
C LEU A 116 -11.97 26.95 9.79
N SER A 117 -10.97 26.92 10.67
CA SER A 117 -9.64 26.40 10.33
C SER A 117 -9.70 24.87 10.20
N ILE A 118 -9.33 24.39 9.02
CA ILE A 118 -9.39 22.98 8.65
C ILE A 118 -8.27 22.22 9.34
N SER A 119 -7.05 22.75 9.37
CA SER A 119 -5.93 22.15 10.08
C SER A 119 -6.19 21.97 11.58
N GLU A 120 -6.75 22.98 12.25
CA GLU A 120 -7.10 22.91 13.68
C GLU A 120 -8.20 21.85 13.93
N LEU A 121 -9.28 21.90 13.14
CA LEU A 121 -10.40 20.97 13.31
C LEU A 121 -10.02 19.53 12.94
N ARG A 122 -9.08 19.34 12.01
CA ARG A 122 -8.54 18.01 11.68
C ARG A 122 -7.74 17.42 12.84
N ASP A 123 -6.94 18.23 13.52
CA ASP A 123 -6.24 17.81 14.75
C ASP A 123 -7.26 17.42 15.85
N ILE A 124 -8.34 18.19 16.01
CA ILE A 124 -9.42 17.88 16.97
C ILE A 124 -10.13 16.57 16.58
N TRP A 125 -10.50 16.41 15.31
CA TRP A 125 -11.16 15.21 14.79
C TRP A 125 -10.28 13.97 15.00
N TYR A 126 -8.98 14.08 14.71
CA TYR A 126 -8.04 12.96 14.82
C TYR A 126 -7.68 12.60 16.29
N LYS A 127 -7.89 13.53 17.23
CA LYS A 127 -7.53 13.36 18.65
C LYS A 127 -8.10 12.09 19.27
N THR A 128 -9.34 11.70 18.93
CA THR A 128 -9.95 10.48 19.47
C THR A 128 -9.18 9.24 19.06
N SER A 129 -8.82 9.12 17.78
CA SER A 129 -8.03 7.99 17.29
C SER A 129 -6.62 7.98 17.89
N TYR A 130 -5.99 9.15 18.04
CA TYR A 130 -4.71 9.27 18.75
C TYR A 130 -4.80 8.75 20.19
N LEU A 131 -5.80 9.19 20.97
CA LEU A 131 -5.96 8.77 22.36
C LEU A 131 -6.24 7.27 22.51
N LEU A 132 -6.95 6.67 21.55
CA LEU A 132 -7.16 5.22 21.51
C LEU A 132 -5.87 4.49 21.13
N ASP A 133 -5.18 4.93 20.09
CA ASP A 133 -3.93 4.34 19.63
C ASP A 133 -2.83 4.42 20.70
N ASN A 134 -2.79 5.49 21.49
CA ASN A 134 -1.88 5.65 22.63
C ASN A 134 -2.07 4.60 23.73
N LYS A 135 -3.21 3.90 23.76
CA LYS A 135 -3.44 2.77 24.68
C LYS A 135 -2.97 1.43 24.11
N GLN A 136 -2.69 1.38 22.81
CA GLN A 136 -2.43 0.14 22.07
C GLN A 136 -1.00 0.07 21.52
N THR A 137 -0.38 1.24 21.30
CA THR A 137 0.91 1.39 20.63
C THR A 137 1.97 1.78 21.66
N ALA A 138 3.11 1.10 21.62
CA ALA A 138 4.23 1.34 22.52
C ALA A 138 5.09 2.55 22.10
N ASN A 139 6.04 2.92 22.97
CA ASN A 139 7.15 3.85 22.67
C ASN A 139 6.72 5.24 22.17
N ASP A 140 5.59 5.75 22.68
CA ASP A 140 4.99 7.05 22.30
C ASP A 140 4.74 7.21 20.79
N LEU A 141 4.74 6.11 20.02
CA LEU A 141 4.62 6.17 18.57
C LEU A 141 3.23 6.63 18.11
N ALA A 142 2.19 6.45 18.93
CA ALA A 142 0.88 7.05 18.68
C ALA A 142 0.96 8.59 18.61
N LYS A 143 1.77 9.22 19.48
CA LYS A 143 1.98 10.67 19.45
C LYS A 143 2.77 11.07 18.21
N LYS A 144 3.82 10.33 17.86
CA LYS A 144 4.55 10.55 16.59
C LYS A 144 3.61 10.50 15.38
N ARG A 145 2.70 9.51 15.31
CA ARG A 145 1.69 9.43 14.24
C ARG A 145 0.76 10.63 14.20
N PHE A 146 0.28 11.06 15.36
CA PHE A 146 -0.56 12.26 15.45
C PHE A 146 0.20 13.54 15.04
N ASP A 147 1.50 13.62 15.28
CA ASP A 147 2.29 14.78 14.86
C ASP A 147 2.65 14.74 13.38
N ASN A 148 2.89 13.54 12.84
CA ASN A 148 3.47 13.35 11.52
C ASN A 148 2.47 13.17 10.38
N TYR A 149 1.18 12.89 10.63
CA TYR A 149 0.20 12.67 9.56
C TYR A 149 0.10 13.85 8.56
N LYS A 150 0.42 15.06 9.03
CA LYS A 150 0.46 16.31 8.25
C LYS A 150 1.82 16.64 7.64
N ASN A 151 2.87 15.93 8.03
CA ASN A 151 4.27 16.23 7.66
C ASN A 151 4.91 15.15 6.76
N GLN A 152 4.24 14.01 6.58
CA GLN A 152 4.75 12.88 5.79
C GLN A 152 3.85 12.57 4.58
N PRO A 153 3.62 13.55 3.67
CA PRO A 153 2.79 13.33 2.50
C PRO A 153 3.38 12.25 1.59
N LEU A 154 2.47 11.50 0.95
CA LEU A 154 2.82 10.54 -0.08
C LEU A 154 3.20 11.27 -1.37
N ASN A 155 4.49 11.38 -1.62
CA ASN A 155 5.05 11.94 -2.85
C ASN A 155 5.77 10.84 -3.62
N TYR A 156 5.47 10.71 -4.91
CA TYR A 156 6.06 9.67 -5.75
C TYR A 156 6.88 10.28 -6.87
N ARG A 157 7.96 9.58 -7.22
CA ARG A 157 8.76 9.83 -8.41
C ARG A 157 8.86 8.51 -9.15
N PHE A 158 8.15 8.38 -10.26
CA PHE A 158 8.24 7.19 -11.10
C PHE A 158 9.53 7.24 -11.93
N PRO A 159 10.08 6.09 -12.37
CA PRO A 159 11.18 6.06 -13.32
C PRO A 159 10.82 6.79 -14.62
N ASP A 160 11.74 7.55 -15.19
CA ASP A 160 11.47 8.36 -16.40
C ASP A 160 11.07 7.51 -17.62
N HIS A 161 11.53 6.25 -17.68
CA HIS A 161 11.19 5.29 -18.73
C HIS A 161 9.86 4.55 -18.51
N PHE A 162 9.18 4.77 -17.38
CA PHE A 162 7.97 4.03 -17.05
C PHE A 162 6.77 4.45 -17.90
N THR A 163 6.25 3.52 -18.69
CA THR A 163 5.15 3.77 -19.65
C THR A 163 3.76 3.41 -19.14
N GLY A 164 3.67 2.71 -18.00
CA GLY A 164 2.40 2.18 -17.48
C GLY A 164 1.81 1.02 -18.27
N LYS A 165 2.50 0.49 -19.28
CA LYS A 165 2.03 -0.60 -20.15
C LYS A 165 2.38 -1.97 -19.58
N LEU A 166 1.53 -2.95 -19.84
CA LEU A 166 1.88 -4.36 -19.62
C LEU A 166 3.10 -4.77 -20.49
N PRO A 167 3.98 -5.64 -19.99
CA PRO A 167 5.14 -6.11 -20.74
C PRO A 167 4.71 -7.05 -21.88
N GLU A 168 5.48 -7.09 -22.96
CA GLU A 168 5.33 -8.12 -23.97
C GLU A 168 5.78 -9.48 -23.45
N ILE A 169 4.94 -10.51 -23.65
CA ILE A 169 5.17 -11.86 -23.17
C ILE A 169 5.58 -12.76 -24.35
N LYS A 170 6.73 -13.43 -24.23
CA LYS A 170 7.21 -14.42 -25.21
C LYS A 170 6.44 -15.74 -25.08
N LYS A 171 6.46 -16.55 -26.15
CA LYS A 171 5.83 -17.89 -26.15
C LYS A 171 6.48 -18.84 -25.15
N GLN A 172 7.82 -18.86 -25.09
CA GLN A 172 8.57 -19.64 -24.12
C GLN A 172 8.71 -18.82 -22.85
N LYS A 173 8.27 -19.40 -21.72
CA LYS A 173 8.26 -18.74 -20.42
C LYS A 173 9.21 -19.48 -19.48
N PRO A 174 10.11 -18.79 -18.78
CA PRO A 174 10.88 -19.41 -17.70
C PRO A 174 9.92 -19.82 -16.58
N LYS A 175 10.32 -20.84 -15.81
CA LYS A 175 9.52 -21.37 -14.71
C LYS A 175 9.81 -20.58 -13.43
N ALA A 176 8.75 -20.14 -12.79
CA ALA A 176 8.80 -19.58 -11.44
C ALA A 176 7.96 -20.42 -10.49
N ALA A 177 8.28 -20.37 -9.20
CA ALA A 177 7.46 -20.99 -8.17
C ALA A 177 7.08 -19.96 -7.10
N VAL A 178 5.82 -19.98 -6.70
CA VAL A 178 5.40 -19.40 -5.42
C VAL A 178 5.53 -20.48 -4.36
N ILE A 179 6.38 -20.24 -3.35
CA ILE A 179 6.53 -21.15 -2.22
C ILE A 179 5.70 -20.63 -1.06
N ARG A 180 4.84 -21.51 -0.53
CA ARG A 180 3.95 -21.20 0.58
C ARG A 180 3.89 -22.33 1.60
N GLU A 181 3.60 -21.94 2.84
CA GLU A 181 3.31 -22.84 3.97
C GLU A 181 1.87 -22.61 4.47
N LYS A 182 1.33 -23.53 5.27
CA LYS A 182 0.07 -23.33 5.99
C LYS A 182 0.08 -22.00 6.75
N GLY A 183 -0.96 -21.19 6.55
CA GLY A 183 -1.09 -19.84 7.12
C GLY A 183 -0.54 -18.71 6.24
N SER A 184 0.16 -19.03 5.14
CA SER A 184 0.43 -18.06 4.07
C SER A 184 -0.89 -17.57 3.47
N ASN A 185 -0.91 -16.33 2.96
CA ASN A 185 -2.12 -15.73 2.42
C ASN A 185 -1.89 -14.73 1.26
N SER A 186 -0.66 -14.63 0.77
CA SER A 186 -0.29 -13.68 -0.29
C SER A 186 0.23 -14.36 -1.57
N GLU A 187 -0.06 -15.66 -1.73
CA GLU A 187 0.42 -16.45 -2.86
C GLU A 187 -0.23 -16.08 -4.20
N ARG A 188 -1.47 -15.59 -4.18
CA ARG A 188 -2.24 -15.35 -5.41
C ARG A 188 -1.78 -14.08 -6.11
N GLU A 189 -1.59 -13.01 -5.37
CA GLU A 189 -1.07 -11.75 -5.89
C GLU A 189 0.40 -11.87 -6.33
N MET A 190 1.22 -12.64 -5.59
CA MET A 190 2.57 -12.98 -6.01
C MET A 190 2.57 -13.76 -7.33
N ALA A 191 1.75 -14.82 -7.42
CA ALA A 191 1.64 -15.62 -8.64
C ALA A 191 1.14 -14.77 -9.81
N ASN A 192 0.19 -13.86 -9.57
CA ASN A 192 -0.30 -12.94 -10.58
C ASN A 192 0.79 -11.97 -11.07
N ALA A 193 1.58 -11.37 -10.17
CA ALA A 193 2.68 -10.50 -10.55
C ALA A 193 3.74 -11.22 -11.40
N MET A 194 4.11 -12.46 -11.02
CA MET A 194 5.00 -13.31 -11.81
C MET A 194 4.38 -13.67 -13.17
N TYR A 195 3.10 -14.04 -13.20
CA TYR A 195 2.41 -14.39 -14.44
C TYR A 195 2.35 -13.21 -15.41
N LEU A 196 2.00 -12.02 -14.93
CA LEU A 196 1.98 -10.78 -15.71
C LEU A 196 3.36 -10.38 -16.22
N ALA A 197 4.41 -10.65 -15.45
CA ALA A 197 5.78 -10.45 -15.89
C ALA A 197 6.22 -11.42 -16.99
N GLY A 198 5.50 -12.54 -17.18
CA GLY A 198 5.71 -13.51 -18.26
C GLY A 198 6.26 -14.87 -17.84
N PHE A 199 6.15 -15.24 -16.56
CA PHE A 199 6.57 -16.56 -16.07
C PHE A 199 5.48 -17.64 -16.26
N ASP A 200 5.92 -18.90 -16.30
CA ASP A 200 5.07 -20.06 -16.04
C ASP A 200 5.15 -20.39 -14.55
N VAL A 201 4.06 -20.14 -13.81
CA VAL A 201 4.10 -20.07 -12.34
C VAL A 201 3.53 -21.34 -11.73
N LYS A 202 4.35 -22.01 -10.93
CA LYS A 202 3.99 -23.20 -10.16
C LYS A 202 3.64 -22.83 -8.71
N ASP A 203 2.54 -23.38 -8.21
CA ASP A 203 2.25 -23.38 -6.77
C ASP A 203 3.03 -24.52 -6.11
N VAL A 204 3.90 -24.18 -5.16
CA VAL A 204 4.71 -25.13 -4.41
C VAL A 204 4.39 -24.98 -2.93
N HIS A 205 3.61 -25.91 -2.40
CA HIS A 205 3.38 -25.96 -0.97
C HIS A 205 4.56 -26.67 -0.29
N MET A 206 4.87 -26.31 0.97
CA MET A 206 5.92 -26.99 1.73
C MET A 206 5.77 -28.52 1.79
N THR A 207 4.54 -29.04 1.74
CA THR A 207 4.31 -30.50 1.67
C THR A 207 4.85 -31.14 0.40
N ASP A 208 4.94 -30.41 -0.71
CA ASP A 208 5.53 -30.91 -1.96
C ASP A 208 7.04 -31.10 -1.81
N LEU A 209 7.73 -30.14 -1.18
CA LEU A 209 9.15 -30.20 -0.90
C LEU A 209 9.48 -31.27 0.16
N ILE A 210 8.71 -31.30 1.26
CA ILE A 210 8.87 -32.26 2.36
C ILE A 210 8.70 -33.71 1.89
N SER A 211 7.76 -33.96 0.98
CA SER A 211 7.53 -35.29 0.42
C SER A 211 8.52 -35.65 -0.70
N GLY A 212 9.13 -34.65 -1.33
CA GLY A 212 9.97 -34.80 -2.53
C GLY A 212 9.17 -34.88 -3.83
N ARG A 213 7.92 -34.39 -3.86
CA ARG A 213 7.15 -34.20 -5.10
C ARG A 213 7.67 -33.04 -5.95
N GLU A 214 8.38 -32.12 -5.32
CA GLU A 214 9.06 -30.98 -5.93
C GLU A 214 10.50 -30.92 -5.39
N THR A 215 11.46 -30.61 -6.27
CA THR A 215 12.90 -30.47 -5.95
C THR A 215 13.48 -29.10 -6.36
N LEU A 216 12.68 -28.25 -7.02
CA LEU A 216 13.02 -26.91 -7.52
C LEU A 216 14.06 -26.89 -8.66
N GLU A 217 14.48 -28.06 -9.15
CA GLU A 217 15.51 -28.19 -10.19
C GLU A 217 15.13 -27.50 -11.51
N ASP A 218 13.85 -27.51 -11.88
CA ASP A 218 13.38 -26.90 -13.12
C ASP A 218 12.91 -25.44 -12.95
N ILE A 219 12.95 -24.90 -11.72
CA ILE A 219 12.52 -23.54 -11.39
C ILE A 219 13.70 -22.56 -11.48
N GLN A 220 13.53 -21.40 -12.10
CA GLN A 220 14.56 -20.34 -12.16
C GLN A 220 14.30 -19.18 -11.21
N PHE A 221 13.04 -18.98 -10.78
CA PHE A 221 12.68 -17.89 -9.87
C PHE A 221 11.74 -18.38 -8.77
N ILE A 222 12.07 -18.09 -7.51
CA ILE A 222 11.20 -18.41 -6.37
C ILE A 222 10.71 -17.13 -5.69
N GLY A 223 9.41 -17.07 -5.42
CA GLY A 223 8.81 -16.11 -4.51
C GLY A 223 8.34 -16.79 -3.23
N ALA A 224 9.01 -16.54 -2.11
CA ALA A 224 8.47 -16.89 -0.80
C ALA A 224 7.43 -15.83 -0.40
N VAL A 225 6.19 -16.28 -0.19
CA VAL A 225 5.02 -15.40 -0.09
C VAL A 225 4.85 -14.81 1.31
N GLY A 226 4.08 -13.73 1.41
CA GLY A 226 3.64 -13.17 2.68
C GLY A 226 2.50 -13.93 3.36
N GLY A 227 2.23 -13.56 4.61
CA GLY A 227 1.14 -14.11 5.42
C GLY A 227 1.56 -14.33 6.87
N PHE A 228 0.95 -15.31 7.52
CA PHE A 228 1.22 -15.68 8.91
C PHE A 228 1.48 -17.18 8.96
N SER A 229 2.58 -17.65 8.35
CA SER A 229 2.89 -19.08 8.34
C SER A 229 2.97 -19.62 9.77
N ASN A 230 2.30 -20.75 10.03
CA ASN A 230 2.11 -21.28 11.38
C ASN A 230 1.52 -20.27 12.40
N SER A 231 0.73 -19.30 11.92
CA SER A 231 0.17 -18.20 12.72
C SER A 231 1.23 -17.39 13.47
N ASP A 232 2.47 -17.36 12.96
CA ASP A 232 3.64 -16.73 13.58
C ASP A 232 3.92 -17.20 15.03
N VAL A 233 3.38 -18.36 15.42
CA VAL A 233 3.68 -18.97 16.71
C VAL A 233 5.14 -19.41 16.72
N LEU A 234 5.83 -19.16 17.84
CA LEU A 234 7.29 -19.27 18.04
C LEU A 234 8.10 -18.14 17.40
N GLY A 235 7.44 -17.14 16.80
CA GLY A 235 8.00 -16.00 16.07
C GLY A 235 7.78 -16.15 14.55
N SER A 236 7.63 -15.03 13.85
CA SER A 236 7.21 -15.05 12.44
C SER A 236 8.17 -15.85 11.56
N ALA A 237 7.60 -16.67 10.68
CA ALA A 237 8.29 -17.59 9.77
C ALA A 237 9.20 -18.66 10.39
N LYS A 238 9.39 -18.72 11.72
CA LYS A 238 10.30 -19.70 12.35
C LYS A 238 9.84 -21.14 12.19
N GLY A 239 8.54 -21.40 12.27
CA GLY A 239 7.99 -22.72 11.98
C GLY A 239 8.20 -23.13 10.52
N TRP A 240 8.13 -22.16 9.59
CA TRP A 240 8.38 -22.39 8.16
C TRP A 240 9.87 -22.62 7.89
N ALA A 241 10.77 -21.83 8.49
CA ALA A 241 12.20 -22.07 8.47
C ALA A 241 12.55 -23.45 9.03
N GLY A 242 11.93 -23.85 10.14
CA GLY A 242 12.08 -25.19 10.72
C GLY A 242 11.70 -26.32 9.76
N ALA A 243 10.66 -26.14 8.94
CA ALA A 243 10.27 -27.12 7.92
C ALA A 243 11.37 -27.31 6.86
N PHE A 244 12.15 -26.27 6.53
CA PHE A 244 13.33 -26.40 5.68
C PHE A 244 14.56 -26.93 6.42
N LEU A 245 14.81 -26.51 7.66
CA LEU A 245 16.02 -26.87 8.39
C LEU A 245 16.02 -28.33 8.84
N TYR A 246 14.86 -28.86 9.23
CA TYR A 246 14.76 -30.19 9.86
C TYR A 246 14.20 -31.28 8.94
N ASN A 247 13.87 -30.95 7.69
CA ASN A 247 13.51 -31.94 6.68
C ASN A 247 14.59 -32.00 5.60
N GLU A 248 15.26 -33.13 5.48
CA GLU A 248 16.40 -33.34 4.57
C GLU A 248 16.07 -32.98 3.12
N LYS A 249 14.94 -33.45 2.58
CA LYS A 249 14.54 -33.22 1.19
C LYS A 249 14.25 -31.74 0.91
N ALA A 250 13.50 -31.09 1.78
CA ALA A 250 13.19 -29.67 1.63
C ALA A 250 14.46 -28.82 1.77
N ASN A 251 15.36 -29.18 2.71
CA ASN A 251 16.64 -28.52 2.91
C ASN A 251 17.51 -28.59 1.66
N GLU A 252 17.66 -29.79 1.11
CA GLU A 252 18.46 -30.07 -0.08
C GLU A 252 17.92 -29.34 -1.31
N ALA A 253 16.61 -29.41 -1.55
CA ALA A 253 15.96 -28.69 -2.66
C ALA A 253 16.23 -27.18 -2.60
N LEU A 254 16.12 -26.57 -1.41
CA LEU A 254 16.37 -25.14 -1.25
C LEU A 254 17.85 -24.79 -1.42
N LYS A 255 18.77 -25.55 -0.81
CA LYS A 255 20.21 -25.33 -0.95
C LYS A 255 20.65 -25.43 -2.40
N ASN A 256 20.26 -26.50 -3.09
CA ASN A 256 20.55 -26.69 -4.50
C ASN A 256 20.01 -25.53 -5.35
N PHE A 257 18.85 -24.97 -5.02
CA PHE A 257 18.32 -23.79 -5.70
C PHE A 257 19.20 -22.55 -5.52
N PHE A 258 19.64 -22.24 -4.29
CA PHE A 258 20.44 -21.04 -4.00
C PHE A 258 21.90 -21.16 -4.48
N GLU A 259 22.45 -22.38 -4.57
CA GLU A 259 23.80 -22.63 -5.09
C GLU A 259 23.92 -22.42 -6.61
N ARG A 260 22.81 -22.63 -7.34
CA ARG A 260 22.78 -22.40 -8.78
C ARG A 260 23.02 -20.93 -9.12
N LYS A 261 23.68 -20.69 -10.27
CA LYS A 261 24.06 -19.34 -10.73
C LYS A 261 23.03 -18.69 -11.66
N ASP A 262 22.03 -19.46 -12.10
CA ASP A 262 20.95 -19.08 -13.01
C ASP A 262 19.60 -18.89 -12.28
N THR A 263 19.63 -18.82 -10.95
CA THR A 263 18.44 -18.66 -10.10
C THR A 263 18.32 -17.28 -9.46
N LEU A 264 17.08 -16.88 -9.20
CA LEU A 264 16.69 -15.68 -8.45
C LEU A 264 15.72 -16.04 -7.33
N SER A 265 15.66 -15.25 -6.26
CA SER A 265 14.57 -15.35 -5.30
C SER A 265 14.12 -14.00 -4.75
N VAL A 266 12.85 -13.94 -4.35
CA VAL A 266 12.30 -12.84 -3.56
C VAL A 266 11.55 -13.40 -2.36
N GLY A 267 11.78 -12.83 -1.18
CA GLY A 267 10.99 -13.06 0.02
C GLY A 267 10.22 -11.80 0.34
N ILE A 268 8.89 -11.90 0.41
CA ILE A 268 8.03 -10.75 0.74
C ILE A 268 7.35 -10.96 2.07
N CYS A 269 7.48 -9.98 2.97
CA CYS A 269 6.90 -9.99 4.32
C CYS A 269 7.28 -11.28 5.08
N ASN A 270 6.38 -12.26 5.21
CA ASN A 270 6.69 -13.56 5.83
C ASN A 270 7.76 -14.36 5.08
N GLY A 271 7.85 -14.22 3.76
CA GLY A 271 8.96 -14.75 2.97
C GLY A 271 10.28 -14.03 3.20
N ALA A 272 10.25 -12.72 3.52
CA ALA A 272 11.46 -11.98 3.91
C ALA A 272 11.98 -12.49 5.26
N GLN A 273 11.06 -12.66 6.22
CA GLN A 273 11.35 -13.25 7.53
C GLN A 273 11.95 -14.65 7.37
N LEU A 274 11.41 -15.48 6.47
CA LEU A 274 11.96 -16.79 6.14
C LEU A 274 13.41 -16.72 5.65
N TRP A 275 13.72 -15.87 4.67
CA TRP A 275 15.08 -15.75 4.12
C TRP A 275 16.10 -15.21 5.13
N MET A 276 15.68 -14.26 5.96
CA MET A 276 16.51 -13.77 7.06
C MET A 276 16.70 -14.83 8.16
N GLU A 277 15.67 -15.65 8.43
CA GLU A 277 15.76 -16.71 9.44
C GLU A 277 16.64 -17.87 8.98
N LEU A 278 16.59 -18.22 7.70
CA LEU A 278 17.45 -19.22 7.06
C LEU A 278 18.85 -18.69 6.69
N GLU A 279 19.15 -17.43 7.02
CA GLU A 279 20.48 -16.81 6.83
C GLU A 279 20.94 -16.77 5.36
N LEU A 280 19.99 -16.69 4.42
CA LEU A 280 20.27 -16.81 2.98
C LEU A 280 20.72 -15.49 2.31
N ILE A 281 20.54 -14.36 2.99
CA ILE A 281 20.79 -13.02 2.41
C ILE A 281 22.21 -12.53 2.68
N ASN A 282 22.74 -12.76 3.89
CA ASN A 282 24.10 -12.39 4.24
C ASN A 282 24.85 -13.57 4.89
N PRO A 283 24.98 -14.72 4.18
CA PRO A 283 25.58 -15.94 4.75
C PRO A 283 27.05 -15.78 5.15
N GLU A 284 27.72 -14.72 4.70
CA GLU A 284 29.11 -14.39 5.06
C GLU A 284 29.24 -13.66 6.41
N HIS A 285 28.14 -13.21 7.01
CA HIS A 285 28.16 -12.50 8.28
C HIS A 285 28.33 -13.47 9.46
N ALA A 286 29.21 -13.14 10.41
CA ALA A 286 29.37 -13.94 11.62
C ALA A 286 28.17 -13.84 12.58
N ILE A 287 27.48 -12.69 12.56
CA ILE A 287 26.23 -12.46 13.29
C ILE A 287 25.20 -12.01 12.26
N HIS A 288 24.18 -12.82 12.05
CA HIS A 288 23.15 -12.55 11.05
C HIS A 288 22.12 -11.53 11.55
N GLY A 289 21.69 -10.66 10.65
CA GLY A 289 20.53 -9.80 10.90
C GLY A 289 19.25 -10.62 10.97
N LYS A 290 18.24 -10.10 11.65
CA LYS A 290 16.94 -10.76 11.81
C LYS A 290 15.80 -9.76 11.60
N LEU A 291 14.62 -10.28 11.29
CA LEU A 291 13.38 -9.52 11.34
C LEU A 291 12.71 -9.78 12.68
N THR A 292 12.31 -8.71 13.38
CA THR A 292 11.75 -8.78 14.74
C THR A 292 10.59 -7.81 14.93
N TYR A 293 10.01 -7.77 16.13
CA TYR A 293 8.89 -6.92 16.50
C TYR A 293 9.11 -5.47 16.06
N ASN A 294 8.07 -4.89 15.46
CA ASN A 294 8.02 -3.45 15.23
C ASN A 294 8.19 -2.71 16.56
N ASP A 295 8.80 -1.52 16.54
CA ASP A 295 8.92 -0.68 17.74
C ASP A 295 7.55 -0.25 18.31
N SER A 296 6.48 -0.31 17.51
CA SER A 296 5.11 -0.06 17.99
C SER A 296 4.53 -1.18 18.84
N HIS A 297 5.16 -2.37 18.84
CA HIS A 297 4.61 -3.62 19.40
C HIS A 297 3.19 -3.94 18.90
N LYS A 298 2.84 -3.43 17.71
CA LYS A 298 1.54 -3.58 17.06
C LYS A 298 1.73 -3.99 15.60
N HIS A 299 0.75 -4.71 15.07
CA HIS A 299 0.66 -4.94 13.62
C HIS A 299 0.37 -3.62 12.91
N GLU A 300 1.26 -3.23 12.00
CA GLU A 300 1.09 -2.04 11.18
C GLU A 300 0.59 -2.46 9.80
N SER A 301 -0.53 -1.87 9.38
CA SER A 301 -1.08 -2.04 8.03
C SER A 301 -1.37 -0.66 7.46
N SER A 302 -0.56 -0.24 6.49
CA SER A 302 -0.63 1.11 5.93
C SER A 302 -0.16 1.13 4.48
N PHE A 303 -0.44 2.23 3.79
CA PHE A 303 0.21 2.57 2.54
C PHE A 303 1.28 3.62 2.81
N THR A 304 2.52 3.33 2.42
CA THR A 304 3.69 4.19 2.64
C THR A 304 4.44 4.36 1.32
N SER A 305 5.61 5.00 1.31
CA SER A 305 6.50 4.99 0.15
C SER A 305 7.92 4.60 0.52
N VAL A 306 8.66 4.14 -0.48
CA VAL A 306 10.07 3.81 -0.36
C VAL A 306 10.88 4.54 -1.43
N ASN A 307 12.07 4.98 -1.04
CA ASN A 307 13.10 5.48 -1.95
C ASN A 307 13.98 4.31 -2.37
N ILE A 308 13.99 3.98 -3.66
CA ILE A 308 14.87 2.96 -4.21
C ILE A 308 16.22 3.62 -4.50
N GLN A 309 17.26 3.16 -3.81
CA GLN A 309 18.60 3.72 -3.91
C GLN A 309 19.37 3.08 -5.06
N GLU A 310 20.53 3.62 -5.41
CA GLU A 310 21.47 2.89 -6.26
C GLU A 310 21.82 1.55 -5.59
N ASN A 311 21.63 0.46 -6.31
CA ASN A 311 21.73 -0.89 -5.77
C ASN A 311 22.15 -1.89 -6.85
N ASN A 312 22.58 -3.08 -6.42
CA ASN A 312 22.97 -4.19 -7.29
C ASN A 312 21.86 -5.25 -7.47
N SER A 313 20.65 -5.04 -6.93
CA SER A 313 19.55 -5.99 -7.07
C SER A 313 19.11 -6.10 -8.53
N ILE A 314 19.04 -7.33 -9.03
CA ILE A 314 18.54 -7.60 -10.38
C ILE A 314 17.09 -7.16 -10.52
N MET A 315 16.29 -7.34 -9.47
CA MET A 315 14.89 -6.93 -9.49
C MET A 315 14.75 -5.40 -9.43
N LEU A 316 15.57 -4.69 -8.65
CA LEU A 316 15.29 -3.29 -8.29
C LEU A 316 16.22 -2.25 -8.94
N SER A 317 17.34 -2.66 -9.54
CA SER A 317 18.34 -1.71 -10.08
C SER A 317 17.80 -0.75 -11.13
N SER A 318 16.90 -1.19 -12.02
CA SER A 318 16.29 -0.28 -13.02
C SER A 318 15.31 0.73 -12.40
N LEU A 319 14.93 0.55 -11.14
CA LEU A 319 14.05 1.45 -10.40
C LEU A 319 14.83 2.42 -9.51
N ALA A 320 16.17 2.40 -9.53
CA ALA A 320 16.99 3.32 -8.75
C ALA A 320 16.62 4.79 -9.00
N GLY A 321 16.59 5.60 -7.94
CA GLY A 321 16.21 7.01 -7.97
C GLY A 321 14.69 7.27 -7.96
N SER A 322 13.86 6.22 -7.96
CA SER A 322 12.41 6.35 -7.83
C SER A 322 11.95 6.39 -6.36
N THR A 323 10.80 7.04 -6.16
CA THR A 323 10.05 7.00 -4.89
C THR A 323 8.68 6.42 -5.21
N LEU A 324 8.39 5.23 -4.69
CA LEU A 324 7.20 4.46 -5.06
C LEU A 324 6.34 4.16 -3.84
N GLY A 325 5.02 4.31 -3.99
CA GLY A 325 4.03 3.93 -2.98
C GLY A 325 3.90 2.41 -2.89
N VAL A 326 3.80 1.88 -1.67
CA VAL A 326 3.76 0.43 -1.44
C VAL A 326 2.99 0.10 -0.16
N TRP A 327 2.27 -1.02 -0.18
CA TRP A 327 1.58 -1.55 1.01
C TRP A 327 2.56 -2.18 1.99
N ILE A 328 2.36 -1.93 3.28
CA ILE A 328 2.97 -2.67 4.39
C ILE A 328 1.88 -3.35 5.21
N SER A 329 2.17 -4.54 5.75
CA SER A 329 1.26 -5.25 6.65
C SER A 329 2.02 -6.28 7.49
N HIS A 330 2.59 -5.87 8.63
CA HIS A 330 3.40 -6.74 9.48
C HIS A 330 3.44 -6.28 10.96
N GLY A 331 3.61 -7.22 11.89
CA GLY A 331 3.93 -6.97 13.30
C GLY A 331 5.40 -7.21 13.67
N GLU A 332 6.11 -8.02 12.88
CA GLU A 332 7.51 -8.40 13.09
C GLU A 332 8.38 -8.02 11.86
N GLY A 333 8.30 -6.76 11.43
CA GLY A 333 8.96 -6.29 10.21
C GLY A 333 10.23 -5.48 10.43
N LYS A 334 10.70 -5.32 11.66
CA LYS A 334 11.88 -4.52 11.96
C LYS A 334 13.14 -5.27 11.55
N TYR A 335 13.89 -4.74 10.58
CA TYR A 335 15.25 -5.21 10.29
C TYR A 335 16.15 -4.81 11.47
N SER A 336 16.59 -5.82 12.25
CA SER A 336 17.60 -5.68 13.29
C SER A 336 18.93 -6.17 12.74
N LEU A 337 19.85 -5.24 12.50
CA LEU A 337 21.05 -5.41 11.72
C LEU A 337 22.29 -5.11 12.60
N PRO A 338 23.00 -6.14 13.10
CA PRO A 338 24.03 -5.97 14.14
C PRO A 338 25.35 -5.37 13.63
N LEU A 339 25.54 -5.22 12.33
CA LEU A 339 26.74 -4.64 11.73
C LEU A 339 26.46 -3.23 11.21
N GLU A 340 27.52 -2.50 10.87
CA GLU A 340 27.45 -1.17 10.24
C GLU A 340 26.72 -1.22 8.89
N GLU A 341 26.03 -0.13 8.51
CA GLU A 341 25.23 -0.02 7.28
C GLU A 341 25.98 -0.48 6.02
N SER A 342 27.26 -0.11 5.91
CA SER A 342 28.16 -0.47 4.81
C SER A 342 28.34 -1.97 4.55
N LYS A 343 27.90 -2.83 5.47
CA LYS A 343 27.93 -4.30 5.35
C LYS A 343 26.69 -4.87 4.67
N TYR A 344 25.71 -4.05 4.32
CA TYR A 344 24.43 -4.48 3.78
C TYR A 344 24.19 -3.89 2.38
N ASN A 345 23.65 -4.69 1.45
CA ASN A 345 23.23 -4.21 0.12
C ASN A 345 21.78 -3.70 0.18
N ILE A 346 21.59 -2.55 0.83
CA ILE A 346 20.28 -1.93 1.00
C ILE A 346 19.77 -1.47 -0.37
N CYS A 347 18.61 -1.97 -0.78
CA CYS A 347 18.00 -1.62 -2.07
C CYS A 347 17.03 -0.45 -1.94
N ALA A 348 16.28 -0.39 -0.85
CA ALA A 348 15.31 0.66 -0.61
C ALA A 348 15.14 0.96 0.87
N LYS A 349 14.86 2.24 1.16
CA LYS A 349 14.54 2.75 2.49
C LYS A 349 13.15 3.37 2.49
N TYR A 350 12.47 3.42 3.63
CA TYR A 350 11.22 4.18 3.73
C TYR A 350 11.47 5.66 3.38
N ALA A 351 10.51 6.33 2.74
CA ALA A 351 10.77 7.66 2.19
C ALA A 351 10.97 8.73 3.29
N TYR A 352 10.37 8.50 4.46
CA TYR A 352 10.66 9.20 5.71
C TYR A 352 11.12 8.17 6.74
N ASP A 353 12.03 8.57 7.62
CA ASP A 353 12.65 7.72 8.65
C ASP A 353 11.83 7.59 9.93
N ASP A 354 10.98 8.58 10.21
CA ASP A 354 10.12 8.62 11.39
C ASP A 354 8.78 7.87 11.20
N TYR A 355 8.23 7.36 12.31
CA TYR A 355 6.92 6.70 12.36
C TYR A 355 5.77 7.67 12.04
N PRO A 356 4.71 7.24 11.33
CA PRO A 356 4.39 5.87 10.89
C PRO A 356 4.90 5.51 9.49
N HIS A 357 5.55 6.44 8.79
CA HIS A 357 5.99 6.19 7.42
C HIS A 357 7.08 5.11 7.35
N ASN A 358 8.04 5.15 8.29
CA ASN A 358 8.75 3.96 8.74
C ASN A 358 7.89 3.25 9.80
N PRO A 359 7.24 2.14 9.47
CA PRO A 359 6.24 1.53 10.35
C PRO A 359 6.86 0.68 11.48
N ASN A 360 8.13 0.28 11.36
CA ASN A 360 8.70 -0.76 12.21
C ASN A 360 9.94 -0.31 13.00
N GLY A 361 10.56 0.80 12.63
CA GLY A 361 11.79 1.29 13.28
C GLY A 361 13.03 0.47 12.89
N SER A 362 13.07 -0.04 11.65
CA SER A 362 14.21 -0.78 11.11
C SER A 362 15.51 0.01 11.18
N ASP A 363 16.60 -0.69 11.49
CA ASP A 363 17.95 -0.14 11.42
C ASP A 363 18.21 0.43 10.02
N TYR A 364 18.89 1.58 9.97
CA TYR A 364 19.19 2.34 8.74
C TYR A 364 17.98 2.71 7.89
N ASN A 365 16.76 2.65 8.46
CA ASN A 365 15.50 2.87 7.77
C ASN A 365 15.24 1.88 6.61
N VAL A 366 15.78 0.66 6.71
CA VAL A 366 15.70 -0.36 5.64
C VAL A 366 14.27 -0.83 5.43
N ALA A 367 13.87 -0.89 4.17
CA ALA A 367 12.63 -1.54 3.72
C ALA A 367 12.91 -2.79 2.86
N MET A 368 14.00 -2.76 2.08
CA MET A 368 14.39 -3.83 1.15
C MET A 368 15.90 -4.05 1.15
N LEU A 369 16.32 -5.30 1.15
CA LEU A 369 17.72 -5.74 1.24
C LEU A 369 17.96 -6.90 0.27
N CYS A 370 19.10 -6.93 -0.42
CA CYS A 370 19.51 -8.09 -1.23
C CYS A 370 20.83 -8.70 -0.78
N ASP A 371 21.10 -9.91 -1.25
CA ASP A 371 22.38 -10.58 -1.07
C ASP A 371 23.51 -9.92 -1.87
N LYS A 372 24.74 -10.33 -1.61
CA LYS A 372 25.93 -9.78 -2.28
C LYS A 372 25.90 -9.93 -3.81
N SER A 373 25.24 -10.97 -4.33
CA SER A 373 25.11 -11.15 -5.79
C SER A 373 23.98 -10.31 -6.41
N GLY A 374 23.07 -9.78 -5.60
CA GLY A 374 21.87 -9.06 -6.05
C GLY A 374 20.76 -9.96 -6.59
N ARG A 375 20.88 -11.29 -6.44
CA ARG A 375 19.93 -12.29 -6.97
C ARG A 375 18.80 -12.63 -6.01
N HIS A 376 19.04 -12.45 -4.72
CA HIS A 376 18.13 -12.85 -3.65
C HIS A 376 17.68 -11.61 -2.89
N LEU A 377 16.42 -11.24 -3.06
CA LEU A 377 15.82 -10.04 -2.49
C LEU A 377 14.95 -10.38 -1.27
N THR A 378 15.00 -9.55 -0.25
CA THR A 378 14.00 -9.49 0.82
C THR A 378 13.35 -8.13 0.85
N THR A 379 12.04 -8.12 1.05
CA THR A 379 11.26 -6.89 1.18
C THR A 379 10.16 -7.10 2.21
N MET A 380 10.08 -6.22 3.20
CA MET A 380 8.91 -6.18 4.10
C MET A 380 7.67 -5.56 3.43
N PRO A 381 7.81 -4.51 2.60
CA PRO A 381 6.70 -4.04 1.78
C PRO A 381 6.23 -5.06 0.72
N HIS A 382 4.92 -5.06 0.46
CA HIS A 382 4.25 -5.91 -0.51
C HIS A 382 4.18 -5.25 -1.90
N ILE A 383 5.24 -5.42 -2.69
CA ILE A 383 5.30 -4.91 -4.07
C ILE A 383 4.29 -5.62 -5.01
N GLU A 384 3.98 -6.88 -4.72
CA GLU A 384 3.01 -7.71 -5.44
C GLU A 384 1.56 -7.27 -5.19
N ARG A 385 1.27 -6.72 -3.99
CA ARG A 385 -0.03 -6.08 -3.69
C ARG A 385 -0.19 -4.69 -4.29
N SER A 386 0.89 -4.16 -4.87
CA SER A 386 0.95 -2.80 -5.41
C SER A 386 1.10 -2.81 -6.93
N THR A 387 0.71 -3.90 -7.61
CA THR A 387 0.94 -4.15 -9.04
C THR A 387 0.09 -3.28 -9.97
N PHE A 388 -1.06 -2.81 -9.53
CA PHE A 388 -1.99 -2.03 -10.36
C PHE A 388 -2.24 -0.63 -9.81
N GLN A 389 -2.57 0.32 -10.69
CA GLN A 389 -2.95 1.68 -10.30
C GLN A 389 -4.08 1.69 -9.26
N TRP A 390 -5.12 0.86 -9.42
CA TRP A 390 -6.23 0.76 -8.46
C TRP A 390 -5.87 0.06 -7.13
N ASN A 391 -4.66 -0.50 -7.00
CA ASN A 391 -4.18 -0.98 -5.70
C ASN A 391 -3.67 0.18 -4.83
N TRP A 392 -3.34 1.32 -5.41
CA TRP A 392 -2.75 2.44 -4.69
C TRP A 392 -3.87 3.37 -4.22
N PRO A 393 -4.01 3.64 -2.91
CA PRO A 393 -5.04 4.54 -2.39
C PRO A 393 -4.82 5.98 -2.85
N TYR A 394 -3.58 6.33 -3.18
CA TYR A 394 -3.20 7.58 -3.82
C TYR A 394 -2.23 7.27 -4.95
N TYR A 395 -2.53 7.73 -6.17
CA TYR A 395 -1.73 7.52 -7.37
C TYR A 395 -1.55 8.86 -8.11
N PRO A 396 -0.44 9.10 -8.83
CA PRO A 396 -0.26 10.36 -9.53
C PRO A 396 -1.39 10.66 -10.53
N ASP A 397 -1.83 11.91 -10.54
CA ASP A 397 -2.96 12.37 -11.35
C ASP A 397 -2.75 12.21 -12.85
N HIS A 398 -3.85 12.15 -13.59
CA HIS A 398 -3.90 12.09 -15.07
C HIS A 398 -3.20 10.87 -15.70
N ARG A 399 -2.89 9.83 -14.90
CA ARG A 399 -2.35 8.57 -15.39
C ARG A 399 -3.46 7.54 -15.67
N LYS A 400 -3.21 6.70 -16.68
CA LYS A 400 -4.07 5.57 -17.08
C LYS A 400 -3.18 4.37 -17.32
N ASP A 401 -2.53 3.92 -16.26
CA ASP A 401 -1.58 2.83 -16.34
C ASP A 401 -2.32 1.50 -16.22
N GLU A 402 -1.91 0.53 -17.04
CA GLU A 402 -2.39 -0.85 -16.95
C GLU A 402 -1.79 -1.57 -15.74
N VAL A 403 -0.60 -1.14 -15.31
CA VAL A 403 0.20 -1.67 -14.19
C VAL A 403 1.01 -0.55 -13.55
N SER A 404 1.41 -0.71 -12.29
CA SER A 404 2.31 0.22 -11.60
C SER A 404 3.78 -0.07 -11.92
N PRO A 405 4.71 0.82 -11.50
CA PRO A 405 6.15 0.57 -11.65
C PRO A 405 6.64 -0.72 -10.97
N TRP A 406 5.92 -1.24 -9.97
CA TRP A 406 6.36 -2.45 -9.24
C TRP A 406 6.38 -3.72 -10.09
N LEU A 407 5.59 -3.80 -11.17
CA LEU A 407 5.67 -4.96 -12.07
C LEU A 407 7.05 -5.07 -12.74
N GLU A 408 7.77 -3.95 -12.92
CA GLU A 408 9.09 -3.94 -13.53
C GLU A 408 10.09 -4.81 -12.77
N ALA A 409 9.96 -4.92 -11.44
CA ALA A 409 10.83 -5.77 -10.63
C ALA A 409 10.77 -7.25 -11.03
N PHE A 410 9.56 -7.74 -11.30
CA PHE A 410 9.33 -9.10 -11.78
C PHE A 410 9.73 -9.26 -13.26
N VAL A 411 9.52 -8.22 -14.08
CA VAL A 411 9.98 -8.21 -15.48
C VAL A 411 11.50 -8.26 -15.56
N ASN A 412 12.21 -7.58 -14.67
CA ASN A 412 13.66 -7.61 -14.58
C ASN A 412 14.17 -9.01 -14.23
N ALA A 413 13.53 -9.67 -13.26
CA ALA A 413 13.83 -11.07 -12.93
C ALA A 413 13.71 -11.97 -14.17
N ARG A 414 12.61 -11.86 -14.94
CA ARG A 414 12.42 -12.63 -16.18
C ARG A 414 13.52 -12.31 -17.19
N LYS A 415 13.76 -11.03 -17.47
CA LYS A 415 14.75 -10.58 -18.46
C LYS A 415 16.16 -11.05 -18.12
N TRP A 416 16.51 -11.11 -16.84
CA TRP A 416 17.80 -11.64 -16.41
C TRP A 416 17.91 -13.14 -16.62
N ILE A 417 16.86 -13.91 -16.28
CA ILE A 417 16.82 -15.37 -16.50
C ILE A 417 16.95 -15.69 -18.00
N GLU A 418 16.21 -14.98 -18.86
CA GLU A 418 16.28 -15.17 -20.32
C GLU A 418 17.66 -14.85 -20.93
N LYS A 419 18.47 -14.01 -20.27
CA LYS A 419 19.84 -13.71 -20.71
C LYS A 419 20.88 -14.71 -20.20
N THR A 420 20.52 -15.45 -19.15
CA THR A 420 21.43 -16.38 -18.45
C THR A 420 21.25 -17.82 -18.96
N GLN A 421 20.18 -18.08 -19.72
CA GLN A 421 19.87 -19.35 -20.38
C GLN A 421 20.61 -19.55 -21.71
#